data_AF-A0A6A2FPS8-F1
#
_entry.id   AF-A0A6A2FPS8-F1
#
_cell.length_a   1.000
_cell.length_b   1.000
_cell.length_c   1.000
_cell.angle_alpha   90.00
_cell.angle_beta   90.00
_cell.angle_gamma   90.00
#
_symmetry.space_group_name_H-M   'P 1'
#
loop_
_entity.id
_entity.type
_entity.pdbx_description
1 polymer ?
#
loop_
_entity_poly.entity_id
_entity_poly.type
_entity_poly.pdbx_seq_one_letter_code
_entity_poly.pdbx_strand_id
1 'polypeptide(L)'
;MNDLYEGIGVVLFEYPLYWVIPATFFVLYKYNENTIREYVLNKNYLFSALFVVILIGFLTNMDNDQQYGCIIDRQPIFAPQNILYTTISLLLALSATLIQNTNYRLLFLSIELLYWLYKLYYINKVNVVGFVGVSVPNVSVFEFFALAIRLQLINLLMNLNKSLKFVFGISAVLIILKIVIDLSGIFKVTTDF
;
A
#
# COMPACT_ATOMS: atom_id res chain seq x y z
N MET A 1 -24.03 -17.75 16.26
CA MET A 1 -24.70 -17.39 14.98
C MET A 1 -24.20 -16.06 14.40
N ASN A 2 -23.32 -15.31 15.09
CA ASN A 2 -22.63 -14.14 14.55
C ASN A 2 -21.31 -14.48 13.82
N ASP A 3 -20.66 -15.60 14.16
CA ASP A 3 -19.32 -15.92 13.65
C ASP A 3 -19.31 -16.41 12.18
N LEU A 4 -20.44 -16.92 11.69
CA LEU A 4 -20.55 -17.42 10.31
C LEU A 4 -20.72 -16.27 9.28
N TYR A 5 -21.32 -15.16 9.69
CA TYR A 5 -21.52 -13.99 8.83
C TYR A 5 -20.26 -13.13 8.72
N GLU A 6 -19.42 -13.07 9.75
CA GLU A 6 -18.09 -12.46 9.67
C GLU A 6 -17.17 -13.23 8.70
N GLY A 7 -17.20 -14.57 8.73
CA GLY A 7 -16.40 -15.39 7.82
C GLY A 7 -16.80 -15.29 6.35
N ILE A 8 -18.11 -15.23 6.05
CA ILE A 8 -18.61 -15.19 4.66
C ILE A 8 -18.46 -13.78 4.05
N GLY A 9 -18.63 -12.72 4.86
CA GLY A 9 -18.38 -11.35 4.42
C GLY A 9 -16.90 -11.10 4.09
N VAL A 10 -16.00 -11.68 4.88
CA VAL A 10 -14.55 -11.67 4.64
C VAL A 10 -14.22 -12.42 3.34
N VAL A 11 -14.74 -13.62 3.11
CA VAL A 11 -14.34 -14.44 1.94
C VAL A 11 -14.92 -13.96 0.61
N LEU A 12 -16.07 -13.26 0.60
CA LEU A 12 -16.73 -12.81 -0.65
C LEU A 12 -16.34 -11.38 -1.08
N PHE A 13 -15.84 -10.52 -0.19
CA PHE A 13 -15.44 -9.13 -0.51
C PHE A 13 -13.93 -8.89 -0.46
N GLU A 14 -13.24 -9.45 0.53
CA GLU A 14 -11.78 -9.65 0.47
C GLU A 14 -11.52 -10.76 -0.56
N TYR A 15 -10.37 -10.98 -1.16
CA TYR A 15 -10.13 -11.93 -2.28
C TYR A 15 -10.42 -11.40 -3.70
N PRO A 16 -11.64 -11.11 -4.20
CA PRO A 16 -11.78 -10.65 -5.58
C PRO A 16 -11.15 -9.26 -5.76
N LEU A 17 -11.40 -8.31 -4.86
CA LEU A 17 -10.84 -6.94 -4.96
C LEU A 17 -9.31 -6.90 -4.91
N TYR A 18 -8.67 -7.82 -4.17
CA TYR A 18 -7.22 -7.90 -4.02
C TYR A 18 -6.51 -8.32 -5.29
N TRP A 19 -7.12 -9.21 -6.07
CA TRP A 19 -6.61 -9.60 -7.37
C TRP A 19 -7.12 -8.67 -8.46
N VAL A 20 -8.23 -7.95 -8.27
CA VAL A 20 -8.76 -7.04 -9.30
C VAL A 20 -7.77 -5.92 -9.60
N ILE A 21 -7.09 -5.29 -8.63
CA ILE A 21 -6.14 -4.19 -8.95
C ILE A 21 -4.88 -4.72 -9.66
N PRO A 22 -4.17 -5.74 -9.15
CA PRO A 22 -3.01 -6.33 -9.83
C PRO A 22 -3.39 -7.00 -11.15
N ALA A 23 -4.50 -7.75 -11.19
CA ALA A 23 -4.94 -8.46 -12.39
C ALA A 23 -5.51 -7.50 -13.43
N THR A 24 -6.24 -6.44 -13.07
CA THR A 24 -6.61 -5.41 -14.06
C THR A 24 -5.37 -4.71 -14.58
N PHE A 25 -4.41 -4.36 -13.73
CA PHE A 25 -3.15 -3.77 -14.18
C PHE A 25 -2.36 -4.70 -15.10
N PHE A 26 -2.25 -5.99 -14.76
CA PHE A 26 -1.49 -6.98 -15.54
C PHE A 26 -2.21 -7.42 -16.83
N VAL A 27 -3.54 -7.60 -16.77
CA VAL A 27 -4.39 -7.91 -17.93
C VAL A 27 -4.38 -6.73 -18.89
N LEU A 28 -4.57 -5.50 -18.41
CA LEU A 28 -4.45 -4.32 -19.24
C LEU A 28 -3.02 -4.20 -19.82
N TYR A 29 -1.97 -4.55 -19.05
CA TYR A 29 -0.55 -4.41 -19.47
C TYR A 29 -0.21 -5.36 -20.60
N LYS A 30 -0.76 -6.57 -20.52
CA LYS A 30 -0.62 -7.59 -21.55
C LYS A 30 -1.46 -7.28 -22.81
N TYR A 31 -2.62 -6.65 -22.67
CA TYR A 31 -3.56 -6.47 -23.79
C TYR A 31 -3.42 -5.14 -24.55
N ASN A 32 -2.97 -4.06 -23.91
CA ASN A 32 -2.89 -2.75 -24.57
C ASN A 32 -1.86 -1.81 -23.91
N GLU A 33 -0.59 -2.00 -24.25
CA GLU A 33 0.55 -1.23 -23.72
C GLU A 33 0.37 0.29 -23.88
N ASN A 34 -0.23 0.72 -25.00
CA ASN A 34 -0.47 2.14 -25.28
C ASN A 34 -1.52 2.75 -24.35
N THR A 35 -2.59 2.02 -24.03
CA THR A 35 -3.67 2.53 -23.17
C THR A 35 -3.22 2.63 -21.71
N ILE A 36 -2.48 1.66 -21.17
CA ILE A 36 -1.90 1.81 -19.81
C ILE A 36 -0.92 2.94 -19.74
N ARG A 37 -0.10 3.10 -20.78
CA ARG A 37 0.87 4.18 -20.81
C ARG A 37 0.15 5.53 -20.70
N GLU A 38 -1.03 5.68 -21.30
CA GLU A 38 -1.86 6.88 -21.13
C GLU A 38 -2.34 7.06 -19.68
N TYR A 39 -2.87 6.02 -19.03
CA TYR A 39 -3.34 6.10 -17.63
C TYR A 39 -2.20 6.35 -16.63
N VAL A 40 -1.06 5.70 -16.81
CA VAL A 40 0.09 5.74 -15.90
C VAL A 40 1.00 6.95 -16.15
N LEU A 41 0.85 7.64 -17.28
CA LEU A 41 1.53 8.93 -17.53
C LEU A 41 0.64 10.14 -17.25
N ASN A 42 -0.66 9.93 -17.00
CA ASN A 42 -1.57 11.02 -16.66
C ASN A 42 -1.61 11.26 -15.14
N LYS A 43 -1.20 12.47 -14.74
CA LYS A 43 -1.17 12.89 -13.33
C LYS A 43 -2.55 12.78 -12.67
N ASN A 44 -3.62 13.15 -13.36
CA ASN A 44 -4.97 13.18 -12.77
C ASN A 44 -5.49 11.76 -12.48
N TYR A 45 -5.26 10.81 -13.39
CA TYR A 45 -5.62 9.42 -13.16
C TYR A 45 -4.81 8.80 -12.02
N LEU A 46 -3.52 9.14 -11.89
CA LEU A 46 -2.72 8.65 -10.77
C LEU A 46 -3.09 9.26 -9.42
N PHE A 47 -3.48 10.53 -9.38
CA PHE A 47 -4.04 11.11 -8.14
C PHE A 47 -5.34 10.40 -7.76
N SER A 48 -6.22 10.13 -8.73
CA SER A 48 -7.43 9.34 -8.49
C SER A 48 -7.11 7.91 -8.02
N ALA A 49 -6.11 7.25 -8.63
CA ALA A 49 -5.66 5.93 -8.21
C ALA A 49 -5.10 5.95 -6.78
N LEU A 50 -4.35 7.00 -6.40
CA LEU A 50 -3.86 7.18 -5.03
C LEU A 50 -5.03 7.27 -4.03
N PHE A 51 -6.08 8.03 -4.35
CA PHE A 51 -7.30 8.08 -3.51
C PHE A 51 -7.96 6.73 -3.35
N VAL A 52 -8.17 6.02 -4.46
CA VAL A 52 -8.78 4.70 -4.44
C VAL A 52 -7.95 3.74 -3.60
N VAL A 53 -6.63 3.77 -3.73
CA VAL A 53 -5.73 2.93 -2.92
C VAL A 53 -5.81 3.26 -1.44
N ILE A 54 -5.85 4.53 -1.05
CA ILE A 54 -6.00 4.94 0.36
C ILE A 54 -7.35 4.45 0.92
N LEU A 55 -8.44 4.60 0.15
CA LEU A 55 -9.76 4.12 0.56
C LEU A 55 -9.82 2.60 0.67
N ILE A 56 -9.22 1.88 -0.27
CA ILE A 56 -9.14 0.41 -0.21
C ILE A 56 -8.34 0.00 1.02
N GLY A 57 -7.16 0.58 1.25
CA GLY A 57 -6.34 0.30 2.44
C GLY A 57 -7.08 0.55 3.76
N PHE A 58 -7.93 1.58 3.81
CA PHE A 58 -8.79 1.84 4.95
C PHE A 58 -9.88 0.78 5.14
N LEU A 59 -10.66 0.50 4.08
CA LEU A 59 -11.79 -0.43 4.12
C LEU A 59 -11.36 -1.88 4.39
N THR A 60 -10.15 -2.25 3.96
CA THR A 60 -9.58 -3.58 4.15
C THR A 60 -8.66 -3.66 5.36
N ASN A 61 -8.44 -2.53 6.04
CA ASN A 61 -7.48 -2.34 7.13
C ASN A 61 -6.02 -2.72 6.78
N MET A 62 -5.69 -2.91 5.50
CA MET A 62 -4.35 -3.31 5.04
C MET A 62 -3.27 -2.26 5.35
N ASP A 63 -3.67 -1.00 5.48
CA ASP A 63 -2.76 0.10 5.77
C ASP A 63 -2.33 0.16 7.25
N ASN A 64 -3.00 -0.60 8.13
CA ASN A 64 -2.78 -0.63 9.60
C ASN A 64 -2.85 -2.04 10.21
N ASP A 65 -2.78 -3.10 9.39
CA ASP A 65 -2.90 -4.48 9.86
C ASP A 65 -1.63 -4.90 10.60
N GLN A 66 -1.79 -5.35 11.85
CA GLN A 66 -0.71 -5.91 12.65
C GLN A 66 -0.84 -7.43 12.65
N GLN A 67 0.07 -8.09 11.94
CA GLN A 67 0.04 -9.55 11.82
C GLN A 67 1.01 -10.16 12.84
N TYR A 68 0.48 -11.00 13.73
CA TYR A 68 1.24 -11.74 14.74
C TYR A 68 1.22 -13.24 14.42
N GLY A 69 2.18 -13.71 13.61
CA GLY A 69 2.24 -15.11 13.16
C GLY A 69 0.97 -15.55 12.43
N CYS A 70 0.29 -16.61 12.90
CA CYS A 70 -0.98 -17.08 12.34
C CYS A 70 -2.21 -16.31 12.87
N ILE A 71 -2.02 -15.38 13.81
CA ILE A 71 -3.09 -14.59 14.41
C ILE A 71 -3.07 -13.23 13.72
N ILE A 72 -4.09 -12.99 12.90
CA ILE A 72 -4.35 -11.67 12.33
C ILE A 72 -5.16 -10.92 13.39
N ASP A 73 -4.50 -10.09 14.20
CA ASP A 73 -5.21 -9.19 15.12
C ASP A 73 -5.75 -8.00 14.31
N ARG A 74 -6.86 -8.24 13.62
CA ARG A 74 -7.51 -7.23 12.81
C ARG A 74 -8.14 -6.22 13.75
N GLN A 75 -7.50 -5.06 13.87
CA GLN A 75 -8.19 -3.91 14.44
C GLN A 75 -9.53 -3.70 13.70
N PRO A 76 -10.60 -3.27 14.39
CA PRO A 76 -11.84 -2.97 13.72
C PRO A 76 -11.62 -1.87 12.67
N ILE A 77 -12.25 -2.01 11.49
CA ILE A 77 -12.10 -1.07 10.37
C ILE A 77 -12.34 0.38 10.82
N PHE A 78 -13.31 0.60 11.72
CA PHE A 78 -13.64 1.92 12.27
C PHE A 78 -12.94 2.24 13.60
N ALA A 79 -11.77 1.65 13.87
CA ALA A 79 -10.95 2.05 15.00
C ALA A 79 -10.54 3.53 14.89
N PRO A 80 -10.55 4.31 16.00
CA PRO A 80 -10.13 5.71 15.98
C PRO A 80 -8.73 5.94 15.39
N GLN A 81 -7.83 4.97 15.57
CA GLN A 81 -6.47 4.99 15.03
C GLN A 81 -6.47 4.85 13.50
N ASN A 82 -7.18 3.86 12.95
CA ASN A 82 -7.31 3.69 11.49
C ASN A 82 -7.93 4.92 10.82
N ILE A 83 -8.99 5.47 11.43
CA ILE A 83 -9.64 6.71 10.95
C ILE A 83 -8.64 7.87 10.94
N LEU A 84 -7.90 8.07 12.03
CA LEU A 84 -6.92 9.15 12.13
C LEU A 84 -5.82 9.00 11.06
N TYR A 85 -5.26 7.80 10.89
CA TYR A 85 -4.18 7.57 9.95
C TYR A 85 -4.61 7.74 8.49
N THR A 86 -5.79 7.24 8.14
CA THR A 86 -6.37 7.41 6.81
C THR A 86 -6.72 8.87 6.55
N THR A 87 -7.26 9.58 7.55
CA THR A 87 -7.62 11.00 7.41
C THR A 87 -6.39 11.86 7.11
N ILE A 88 -5.25 11.60 7.78
CA ILE A 88 -4.00 12.31 7.49
C ILE A 88 -3.54 12.06 6.05
N SER A 89 -3.50 10.81 5.61
CA SER A 89 -3.08 10.46 4.25
C SER A 89 -4.02 11.06 3.19
N LEU A 90 -5.34 11.00 3.40
CA LEU A 90 -6.33 11.63 2.52
C LEU A 90 -6.18 13.15 2.46
N LEU A 91 -5.98 13.83 3.60
CA LEU A 91 -5.80 15.27 3.62
C LEU A 91 -4.54 15.71 2.86
N LEU A 92 -3.44 14.97 3.00
CA LEU A 92 -2.21 15.25 2.27
C LEU A 92 -2.39 15.02 0.76
N ALA A 93 -3.04 13.91 0.37
CA ALA A 93 -3.34 13.61 -1.03
C ALA A 93 -4.30 14.63 -1.66
N LEU A 94 -5.33 15.07 -0.92
CA LEU A 94 -6.28 16.11 -1.35
C LEU A 94 -5.58 17.44 -1.54
N SER A 95 -4.76 17.83 -0.57
CA SER A 95 -3.96 19.06 -0.65
C SER A 95 -3.05 19.03 -1.89
N ALA A 96 -2.36 17.92 -2.15
CA ALA A 96 -1.52 17.76 -3.34
C ALA A 96 -2.30 17.79 -4.68
N THR A 97 -3.61 17.50 -4.65
CA THR A 97 -4.47 17.50 -5.84
C THR A 97 -5.05 18.88 -6.13
N LEU A 98 -5.48 19.60 -5.08
CA LEU A 98 -6.14 20.91 -5.20
C LEU A 98 -5.15 22.05 -5.49
N ILE A 99 -3.88 21.90 -5.08
CA ILE A 99 -2.86 22.93 -5.30
C ILE A 99 -2.39 22.92 -6.76
N GLN A 100 -2.34 24.10 -7.39
CA GLN A 100 -1.89 24.23 -8.78
C GLN A 100 -0.37 24.22 -8.92
N ASN A 101 0.36 24.75 -7.94
CA ASN A 101 1.81 24.90 -7.99
C ASN A 101 2.52 23.55 -7.75
N THR A 102 3.24 23.08 -8.76
CA THR A 102 3.96 21.79 -8.78
C THR A 102 4.87 21.58 -7.57
N ASN A 103 5.56 22.62 -7.08
CA ASN A 103 6.48 22.50 -5.96
C ASN A 103 5.75 22.15 -4.67
N TYR A 104 4.61 22.79 -4.42
CA TYR A 104 3.78 22.47 -3.25
C TYR A 104 3.10 21.12 -3.40
N ARG A 105 2.63 20.76 -4.61
CA ARG A 105 2.08 19.41 -4.87
C ARG A 105 3.09 18.33 -4.53
N LEU A 106 4.34 18.52 -4.98
CA LEU A 106 5.44 17.62 -4.68
C LEU A 106 5.72 17.58 -3.18
N LEU A 107 5.78 18.72 -2.50
CA LEU A 107 5.97 18.78 -1.05
C LEU A 107 4.91 17.97 -0.31
N PHE A 108 3.62 18.19 -0.59
CA PHE A 108 2.53 17.45 0.06
C PHE A 108 2.59 15.96 -0.25
N LEU A 109 2.88 15.59 -1.50
CA LEU A 109 3.01 14.19 -1.91
C LEU A 109 4.25 13.52 -1.27
N SER A 110 5.36 14.24 -1.12
CA SER A 110 6.55 13.73 -0.44
C SER A 110 6.30 13.54 1.05
N ILE A 111 5.59 14.45 1.70
CA ILE A 111 5.15 14.28 3.10
C ILE A 111 4.20 13.09 3.22
N GLU A 112 3.26 12.94 2.29
CA GLU A 112 2.34 11.79 2.24
C GLU A 112 3.10 10.47 2.08
N LEU A 113 4.07 10.41 1.16
CA LEU A 113 4.90 9.23 0.96
C LEU A 113 5.74 8.92 2.20
N LEU A 114 6.38 9.92 2.83
CA LEU A 114 7.15 9.71 4.05
C LEU A 114 6.27 9.22 5.20
N TYR A 115 5.08 9.80 5.33
CA TYR A 115 4.08 9.35 6.30
C TYR A 115 3.65 7.91 6.03
N TRP A 116 3.36 7.55 4.77
CA TRP A 116 3.00 6.18 4.41
C TRP A 116 4.15 5.19 4.64
N LEU A 117 5.39 5.55 4.31
CA LEU A 117 6.58 4.74 4.63
C LEU A 117 6.75 4.57 6.13
N TYR A 118 6.51 5.61 6.93
CA TYR A 118 6.50 5.50 8.38
C TYR A 118 5.45 4.47 8.84
N LYS A 119 4.22 4.51 8.32
CA LYS A 119 3.21 3.48 8.61
C LYS A 119 3.71 2.09 8.22
N LEU A 120 4.28 1.95 7.02
CA LEU A 120 4.78 0.69 6.49
C LEU A 120 5.81 0.02 7.41
N TYR A 121 6.82 0.76 7.90
CA TYR A 121 7.92 0.19 8.69
C TYR A 121 7.66 0.14 10.20
N TYR A 122 6.80 1.02 10.73
CA TYR A 122 6.64 1.17 12.19
C TYR A 122 5.27 0.73 12.71
N ILE A 123 4.22 0.83 11.90
CA ILE A 123 2.84 0.48 12.30
C ILE A 123 2.47 -0.90 11.76
N ASN A 124 2.69 -1.14 10.46
CA ASN A 124 2.46 -2.41 9.77
C ASN A 124 3.60 -3.41 10.02
N LYS A 125 3.88 -3.67 11.30
CA LYS A 125 4.85 -4.71 11.67
C LYS A 125 4.23 -6.09 11.51
N VAL A 126 4.94 -6.96 10.81
CA VAL A 126 4.66 -8.40 10.85
C VAL A 126 5.53 -8.99 11.94
N ASN A 127 4.95 -9.26 13.11
CA ASN A 127 5.62 -10.03 14.14
C ASN A 127 5.46 -11.51 13.80
N VAL A 128 6.36 -12.05 12.98
CA VAL A 128 6.38 -13.47 12.64
C VAL A 128 6.83 -14.28 13.87
N VAL A 129 5.88 -14.74 14.66
CA VAL A 129 6.12 -15.76 15.68
C VAL A 129 6.02 -17.14 15.01
N GLY A 130 7.15 -17.63 14.49
CA GLY A 130 7.34 -19.02 14.07
C GLY A 130 7.64 -19.26 12.59
N PHE A 131 8.29 -20.41 12.32
CA PHE A 131 8.87 -20.86 11.04
C PHE A 131 7.89 -21.00 9.85
N VAL A 132 6.60 -20.70 10.04
CA VAL A 132 5.50 -20.91 9.07
C VAL A 132 4.65 -19.64 8.85
N GLY A 133 4.84 -18.59 9.66
CA GLY A 133 4.06 -17.34 9.58
C GLY A 133 4.54 -16.39 8.50
N VAL A 134 4.46 -16.80 7.24
CA VAL A 134 4.76 -15.90 6.10
C VAL A 134 3.66 -14.84 6.03
N SER A 135 4.03 -13.57 5.93
CA SER A 135 3.11 -12.45 5.67
C SER A 135 2.08 -12.85 4.62
N VAL A 136 0.79 -12.58 4.84
CA VAL A 136 -0.25 -12.93 3.87
C VAL A 136 0.12 -12.28 2.53
N PRO A 137 0.37 -13.06 1.45
CA PRO A 137 0.93 -12.54 0.19
C PRO A 137 0.16 -11.33 -0.38
N ASN A 138 -1.12 -11.24 -0.05
CA ASN A 138 -2.02 -10.18 -0.50
C ASN A 138 -1.64 -8.78 0.04
N VAL A 139 -1.12 -8.68 1.27
CA VAL A 139 -0.77 -7.38 1.88
C VAL A 139 0.48 -6.81 1.22
N SER A 140 1.53 -7.61 1.01
CA SER A 140 2.75 -7.16 0.34
C SER A 140 2.52 -6.75 -1.11
N VAL A 141 1.57 -7.40 -1.81
CA VAL A 141 1.17 -7.00 -3.16
C VAL A 141 0.48 -5.63 -3.14
N PHE A 142 -0.45 -5.41 -2.20
CA PHE A 142 -1.08 -4.11 -2.02
C PHE A 142 -0.04 -3.01 -1.73
N GLU A 143 0.86 -3.26 -0.77
CA GLU A 143 1.94 -2.33 -0.39
C GLU A 143 2.84 -1.98 -1.58
N PHE A 144 3.17 -2.97 -2.42
CA PHE A 144 3.94 -2.75 -3.65
C PHE A 144 3.25 -1.79 -4.61
N PHE A 145 1.96 -2.01 -4.92
CA PHE A 145 1.22 -1.14 -5.85
C PHE A 145 0.98 0.25 -5.24
N ALA A 146 0.67 0.32 -3.95
CA ALA A 146 0.46 1.56 -3.23
C ALA A 146 1.73 2.44 -3.25
N LEU A 147 2.90 1.83 -3.11
CA LEU A 147 4.19 2.50 -3.21
C LEU A 147 4.51 2.91 -4.66
N ALA A 148 4.25 2.03 -5.63
CA ALA A 148 4.52 2.29 -7.03
C ALA A 148 3.73 3.49 -7.57
N ILE A 149 2.45 3.63 -7.19
CA ILE A 149 1.62 4.79 -7.57
C ILE A 149 2.22 6.10 -7.04
N ARG A 150 2.63 6.12 -5.77
CA ARG A 150 3.25 7.30 -5.15
C ARG A 150 4.56 7.70 -5.83
N LEU A 151 5.44 6.73 -6.06
CA LEU A 151 6.72 6.96 -6.74
C LEU A 151 6.53 7.40 -8.20
N GLN A 152 5.54 6.84 -8.89
CA GLN A 152 5.21 7.26 -10.26
C GLN A 152 4.65 8.69 -10.29
N LEU A 153 3.81 9.09 -9.33
CA LEU A 153 3.36 10.47 -9.21
C LEU A 153 4.54 11.43 -9.00
N ILE A 154 5.50 11.09 -8.13
CA ILE A 154 6.71 11.89 -7.93
C ILE A 154 7.54 11.97 -9.22
N ASN A 155 7.75 10.85 -9.92
CA ASN A 155 8.46 10.79 -11.20
C ASN A 155 7.86 11.76 -12.24
N LEU A 156 6.52 11.82 -12.32
CA LEU A 156 5.80 12.71 -13.24
C LEU A 156 5.78 14.17 -12.78
N LEU A 157 5.75 14.46 -11.48
CA LEU A 157 5.77 15.83 -10.97
C LEU A 157 7.16 16.46 -11.10
N MET A 158 8.22 15.66 -10.90
CA MET A 158 9.61 16.07 -11.03
C MET A 158 10.13 16.06 -12.47
N ASN A 159 9.35 15.57 -13.44
CA ASN A 159 9.78 15.37 -14.83
C ASN A 159 11.09 14.56 -14.95
N LEU A 160 11.29 13.54 -14.10
CA LEU A 160 12.54 12.76 -14.09
C LEU A 160 12.65 11.80 -15.29
N ASN A 161 11.57 11.62 -16.06
CA ASN A 161 11.48 10.74 -17.23
C ASN A 161 12.01 9.33 -16.98
N LYS A 162 11.90 8.82 -15.74
CA LYS A 162 12.31 7.45 -15.43
C LYS A 162 11.27 6.47 -15.96
N SER A 163 11.74 5.30 -16.41
CA SER A 163 10.88 4.25 -16.93
C SER A 163 10.03 3.62 -15.81
N LEU A 164 8.86 3.06 -16.17
CA LEU A 164 8.01 2.34 -15.21
C LEU A 164 8.75 1.16 -14.55
N LYS A 165 9.64 0.49 -15.30
CA LYS A 165 10.50 -0.57 -14.78
C LYS A 165 11.38 -0.09 -13.63
N PHE A 166 11.88 1.15 -13.70
CA PHE A 166 12.67 1.75 -12.62
C PHE A 166 11.82 2.00 -11.38
N VAL A 167 10.61 2.55 -11.55
CA VAL A 167 9.68 2.79 -10.44
C VAL A 167 9.27 1.49 -9.75
N PHE A 168 8.92 0.45 -10.53
CA PHE A 168 8.63 -0.87 -10.00
C PHE A 168 9.85 -1.52 -9.36
N GLY A 169 11.04 -1.34 -9.91
CA GLY A 169 12.29 -1.81 -9.32
C GLY A 169 12.52 -1.22 -7.92
N ILE A 170 12.39 0.11 -7.76
CA ILE A 170 12.51 0.76 -6.45
C ILE A 170 11.43 0.26 -5.49
N SER A 171 10.19 0.14 -5.97
CA SER A 171 9.08 -0.35 -5.16
C SER A 171 9.36 -1.75 -4.63
N ALA A 172 9.84 -2.66 -5.49
CA ALA A 172 10.22 -4.02 -5.11
C ALA A 172 11.35 -4.03 -4.08
N VAL A 173 12.40 -3.22 -4.29
CA VAL A 173 13.54 -3.13 -3.35
C VAL A 173 13.08 -2.69 -1.95
N LEU A 174 12.21 -1.67 -1.86
CA LEU A 174 11.71 -1.18 -0.58
C LEU A 174 10.81 -2.21 0.13
N ILE A 175 9.96 -2.95 -0.59
CA ILE A 175 9.15 -4.02 0.00
C ILE A 175 10.03 -5.20 0.45
N ILE A 176 11.02 -5.59 -0.34
CA ILE A 176 11.98 -6.63 0.06
C ILE A 176 12.76 -6.18 1.30
N LEU A 177 13.19 -4.92 1.36
CA LEU A 177 13.88 -4.37 2.52
C LEU A 177 13.00 -4.44 3.77
N LYS A 178 11.71 -4.10 3.68
CA LYS A 178 10.73 -4.27 4.75
C LYS A 178 10.69 -5.72 5.23
N ILE A 179 10.51 -6.68 4.32
CA ILE A 179 10.47 -8.11 4.64
C ILE A 179 11.75 -8.57 5.34
N VAL A 180 12.92 -8.12 4.86
CA VAL A 180 14.22 -8.47 5.48
C VAL A 180 14.36 -7.86 6.88
N ILE A 181 13.93 -6.60 7.07
CA ILE A 181 13.95 -5.93 8.38
C ILE A 181 13.06 -6.70 9.36
N ASP A 182 11.83 -7.02 8.96
CA ASP A 182 10.89 -7.79 9.76
C ASP A 182 11.49 -9.15 10.14
N LEU A 183 12.10 -9.87 9.18
CA LEU A 183 12.79 -11.13 9.44
C LEU A 183 13.97 -10.99 10.41
N SER A 184 14.78 -9.94 10.26
CA SER A 184 15.95 -9.69 11.13
C SER A 184 15.56 -9.32 12.56
N GLY A 185 14.41 -8.68 12.75
CA GLY A 185 13.84 -8.39 14.06
C GLY A 185 13.49 -9.65 14.84
N ILE A 186 13.02 -10.70 14.15
CA ILE A 186 12.72 -12.01 14.75
C ILE A 186 13.98 -12.64 15.35
N PHE A 187 15.09 -12.65 14.59
CA PHE A 187 16.33 -13.31 15.04
C PHE A 187 16.94 -12.68 16.29
N LYS A 188 16.67 -11.38 16.56
CA LYS A 188 17.09 -10.71 17.79
C LYS A 188 16.24 -11.07 19.01
N VAL A 189 14.97 -11.40 18.83
CA VAL A 189 14.08 -11.76 19.95
C VAL A 189 14.29 -13.23 20.37
N THR A 190 14.72 -14.10 19.46
CA THR A 190 14.93 -15.54 19.73
C THR A 190 16.24 -15.88 20.43
N THR A 191 17.19 -14.95 20.55
CA THR A 191 18.50 -15.21 21.21
C THR A 191 18.48 -15.04 22.73
N ASP A 192 17.36 -14.60 23.31
CA ASP A 192 17.22 -14.35 24.74
C ASP A 192 16.51 -15.50 25.50
N PHE A 193 16.54 -16.73 24.97
CA PHE A 193 16.02 -17.93 25.64
C PHE A 193 17.14 -18.93 25.96
#